data_AF-A0A532ERH3-F1
#
_entry.id   AF-A0A532ERH3-F1
#
_cell.length_a   1.000
_cell.length_b   1.000
_cell.length_c   1.000
_cell.angle_alpha   90.00
_cell.angle_beta   90.00
_cell.angle_gamma   90.00
#
_symmetry.space_group_name_H-M   'P 1'
#
loop_
_entity.id
_entity.type
_entity.pdbx_description
1 polymer ?
#
loop_
_entity_poly.entity_id
_entity_poly.type
_entity_poly.pdbx_seq_one_letter_code
_entity_poly.pdbx_strand_id
1 'polypeptide(L)'
;MTPTEAAAALFNAMPQPLTVSQLEEYGVEASEATSGQIAREILSLNLYWILAAVDAHIPTKYRASITETLLESVRKAWWESGWCGAGTWDEYQPELNDRQAHYARLIDQEGINPMGVCAETASLMEDQGIISPEDRAKLLVLLIDYAPASEYGKLLEDVG
;
A
#
# COMPACT_ATOMS: atom_id res chain seq x y z
N MET A 1 -23.86 3.60 -0.99
CA MET A 1 -22.69 4.50 -1.08
C MET A 1 -22.48 4.90 -2.54
N THR A 2 -22.15 6.15 -2.84
CA THR A 2 -21.77 6.60 -4.19
C THR A 2 -20.32 6.23 -4.53
N PRO A 3 -19.90 6.19 -5.80
CA PRO A 3 -18.50 5.96 -6.16
C PRO A 3 -17.51 6.90 -5.45
N THR A 4 -17.86 8.18 -5.31
CA THR A 4 -17.03 9.17 -4.62
C THR A 4 -16.94 8.89 -3.12
N GLU A 5 -18.06 8.52 -2.47
CA GLU A 5 -18.06 8.14 -1.06
C GLU A 5 -17.24 6.85 -0.83
N ALA A 6 -17.32 5.88 -1.74
CA ALA A 6 -16.53 4.65 -1.65
C ALA A 6 -15.04 4.92 -1.78
N ALA A 7 -14.63 5.76 -2.74
CA ALA A 7 -13.24 6.17 -2.89
C ALA A 7 -12.73 6.90 -1.65
N ALA A 8 -13.53 7.79 -1.07
CA ALA A 8 -13.18 8.49 0.18
C ALA A 8 -13.08 7.54 1.38
N ALA A 9 -13.98 6.57 1.49
CA ALA A 9 -13.95 5.56 2.55
C ALA A 9 -12.68 4.69 2.46
N LEU A 10 -12.34 4.23 1.26
CA LEU A 10 -11.10 3.48 1.01
C LEU A 10 -9.86 4.31 1.35
N PHE A 11 -9.80 5.56 0.90
CA PHE A 11 -8.69 6.46 1.21
C PHE A 11 -8.53 6.69 2.72
N ASN A 12 -9.63 6.93 3.43
CA ASN A 12 -9.60 7.17 4.88
C ASN A 12 -9.23 5.92 5.69
N ALA A 13 -9.43 4.73 5.14
CA ALA A 13 -9.03 3.48 5.77
C ALA A 13 -7.55 3.14 5.55
N MET A 14 -6.88 3.79 4.60
CA MET A 14 -5.44 3.62 4.42
C MET A 14 -4.68 4.11 5.66
N PRO A 15 -3.58 3.44 6.02
CA PRO A 15 -2.70 3.97 7.04
C PRO A 15 -2.17 5.34 6.63
N GLN A 16 -1.82 6.16 7.61
CA GLN A 16 -1.10 7.40 7.33
C GLN A 16 0.38 7.11 7.04
N PRO A 17 1.04 7.95 6.23
CA PRO A 17 2.49 7.87 6.06
C PRO A 17 3.23 7.91 7.39
N LEU A 18 4.29 7.11 7.50
CA LEU A 18 5.10 7.01 8.71
C LEU A 18 6.18 8.08 8.76
N THR A 19 6.36 8.69 9.93
CA THR A 19 7.54 9.51 10.22
C THR A 19 8.72 8.61 10.61
N VAL A 20 9.94 9.17 10.55
CA VAL A 20 11.15 8.51 11.07
C VAL A 20 10.97 8.08 12.53
N SER A 21 10.41 8.95 13.37
CA SER A 21 10.18 8.63 14.79
C SER A 21 9.23 7.45 14.98
N GLN A 22 8.20 7.31 14.14
CA GLN A 22 7.30 6.15 14.21
C GLN A 22 7.99 4.87 13.75
N LEU A 23 8.88 4.92 12.75
CA LEU A 23 9.69 3.76 12.37
C LEU A 23 10.63 3.33 13.52
N GLU A 24 11.23 4.28 14.20
CA GLU A 24 12.09 4.04 15.37
C GLU A 24 11.31 3.42 16.54
N GLU A 25 10.03 3.72 16.72
CA GLU A 25 9.16 3.07 17.73
C GLU A 25 8.98 1.57 17.46
N TYR A 26 9.01 1.15 16.18
CA TYR A 26 9.08 -0.26 15.80
C TYR A 26 10.51 -0.83 15.84
N GLY A 27 11.49 -0.01 16.21
CA GLY A 27 12.91 -0.36 16.25
C GLY A 27 13.56 -0.44 14.87
N VAL A 28 12.93 0.10 13.82
CA VAL A 28 13.48 0.18 12.46
C VAL A 28 14.32 1.44 12.36
N GLU A 29 15.62 1.29 12.07
CA GLU A 29 16.50 2.43 11.86
C GLU A 29 16.19 3.08 10.51
N ALA A 30 15.86 4.38 10.52
CA ALA A 30 15.47 5.09 9.31
C ALA A 30 16.09 6.48 9.23
N SER A 31 16.38 6.90 8.00
CA SER A 31 16.67 8.28 7.61
C SER A 31 15.46 8.84 6.87
N GLU A 32 15.41 10.15 6.62
CA GLU A 32 14.34 10.73 5.78
C GLU A 32 14.27 10.09 4.38
N ALA A 33 15.42 9.67 3.83
CA ALA A 33 15.47 9.01 2.53
C ALA A 33 14.85 7.61 2.60
N THR A 34 15.23 6.79 3.60
CA THR A 34 14.71 5.43 3.73
C THR A 34 13.27 5.42 4.23
N SER A 35 12.84 6.39 5.05
CA SER A 35 11.43 6.53 5.44
C SER A 35 10.53 6.80 4.23
N GLY A 36 10.99 7.63 3.28
CA GLY A 36 10.25 7.87 2.03
C GLY A 36 10.12 6.63 1.16
N GLN A 37 11.16 5.79 1.10
CA GLN A 37 11.12 4.52 0.37
C GLN A 37 10.21 3.49 1.06
N ILE A 38 10.27 3.38 2.39
CA ILE A 38 9.37 2.51 3.17
C ILE A 38 7.91 2.94 2.97
N ALA A 39 7.64 4.25 3.00
CA ALA A 39 6.31 4.80 2.74
C ALA A 39 5.77 4.39 1.35
N ARG A 40 6.61 4.40 0.30
CA ARG A 40 6.21 3.94 -1.04
C ARG A 40 5.81 2.48 -1.08
N GLU A 41 6.55 1.62 -0.39
CA GLU A 41 6.26 0.19 -0.40
C GLU A 41 5.00 -0.12 0.41
N ILE A 42 4.78 0.57 1.53
CA ILE A 42 3.51 0.50 2.29
C ILE A 42 2.34 0.98 1.43
N LEU A 43 2.54 2.09 0.69
CA LEU A 43 1.53 2.60 -0.24
C LEU A 43 1.21 1.58 -1.33
N SER A 44 2.24 0.98 -1.95
CA SER A 44 2.08 -0.05 -2.98
C SER A 44 1.30 -1.26 -2.47
N LEU A 45 1.64 -1.73 -1.27
CA LEU A 45 0.96 -2.85 -0.63
C LEU A 45 -0.52 -2.54 -0.35
N ASN A 46 -0.82 -1.36 0.17
CA ASN A 46 -2.21 -0.96 0.45
C ASN A 46 -3.03 -0.74 -0.82
N LEU A 47 -2.46 -0.09 -1.84
CA LEU A 47 -3.13 0.09 -3.12
C LEU A 47 -3.42 -1.23 -3.83
N TYR A 48 -2.53 -2.23 -3.69
CA TYR A 48 -2.80 -3.57 -4.20
C TYR A 48 -4.07 -4.16 -3.58
N TRP A 49 -4.18 -4.17 -2.25
CA TRP A 49 -5.36 -4.71 -1.57
C TRP A 49 -6.63 -3.94 -1.86
N ILE A 50 -6.56 -2.61 -1.91
CA ILE A 50 -7.71 -1.77 -2.22
C ILE A 50 -8.23 -2.04 -3.63
N LEU A 51 -7.33 -2.09 -4.61
CA LEU A 51 -7.72 -2.28 -6.00
C LEU A 51 -8.23 -3.71 -6.24
N ALA A 52 -7.65 -4.70 -5.58
CA ALA A 52 -8.21 -6.05 -5.56
C ALA A 52 -9.62 -6.10 -4.92
N ALA A 53 -9.85 -5.36 -3.83
CA ALA A 53 -11.15 -5.28 -3.18
C ALA A 53 -12.20 -4.60 -4.09
N VAL A 54 -11.82 -3.53 -4.78
CA VAL A 54 -12.67 -2.86 -5.79
C VAL A 54 -13.03 -3.84 -6.91
N ASP A 55 -12.06 -4.58 -7.42
CA ASP A 55 -12.31 -5.57 -8.48
C ASP A 55 -13.19 -6.74 -8.05
N ALA A 56 -13.13 -7.13 -6.77
CA ALA A 56 -13.94 -8.21 -6.24
C ALA A 56 -15.39 -7.78 -5.93
N HIS A 57 -15.61 -6.58 -5.39
CA HIS A 57 -16.91 -6.19 -4.81
C HIS A 57 -17.69 -5.17 -5.63
N ILE A 58 -17.03 -4.40 -6.51
CA ILE A 58 -17.67 -3.28 -7.21
C ILE A 58 -18.12 -3.69 -8.63
N PRO A 59 -19.34 -3.32 -9.06
CA PRO A 59 -19.76 -3.47 -10.45
C PRO A 59 -18.84 -2.74 -11.42
N THR A 60 -18.48 -3.38 -12.55
CA THR A 60 -17.49 -2.86 -13.53
C THR A 60 -17.73 -1.41 -13.96
N LYS A 61 -19.00 -0.99 -14.09
CA LYS A 61 -19.38 0.38 -14.47
C LYS A 61 -18.93 1.48 -13.49
N TYR A 62 -18.63 1.13 -12.24
CA TYR A 62 -18.21 2.08 -11.20
C TYR A 62 -16.71 2.02 -10.87
N ARG A 63 -16.02 0.92 -11.23
CA ARG A 63 -14.62 0.69 -10.85
C ARG A 63 -13.68 1.82 -11.27
N ALA A 64 -13.72 2.21 -12.55
CA ALA A 64 -12.86 3.26 -13.07
C ALA A 64 -13.03 4.57 -12.29
N SER A 65 -14.28 4.99 -12.05
CA SER A 65 -14.56 6.23 -11.32
C SER A 65 -14.08 6.18 -9.86
N ILE A 66 -14.22 5.05 -9.18
CA ILE A 66 -13.70 4.86 -7.81
C ILE A 66 -12.17 4.92 -7.82
N THR A 67 -11.54 4.13 -8.69
CA THR A 67 -10.07 4.03 -8.79
C THR A 67 -9.44 5.37 -9.13
N GLU A 68 -9.96 6.10 -10.12
CA GLU A 68 -9.45 7.43 -10.49
C GLU A 68 -9.56 8.43 -9.33
N THR A 69 -10.71 8.44 -8.63
CA THR A 69 -10.93 9.35 -7.48
C THR A 69 -10.00 9.02 -6.31
N LEU A 70 -9.80 7.72 -6.04
CA LEU A 70 -8.88 7.24 -5.02
C LEU A 70 -7.43 7.63 -5.33
N LEU A 71 -6.96 7.33 -6.55
CA LEU A 71 -5.58 7.59 -6.96
C LEU A 71 -5.27 9.09 -6.97
N GLU A 72 -6.23 9.94 -7.36
CA GLU A 72 -6.07 11.40 -7.27
C GLU A 72 -5.95 11.88 -5.81
N SER A 73 -6.71 11.28 -4.88
CA SER A 73 -6.63 11.60 -3.45
C SER A 73 -5.28 11.16 -2.86
N VAL A 74 -4.83 9.97 -3.23
CA VAL A 74 -3.52 9.42 -2.84
C VAL A 74 -2.38 10.27 -3.37
N ARG A 75 -2.41 10.66 -4.65
CA ARG A 75 -1.40 11.52 -5.25
C ARG A 75 -1.19 12.80 -4.43
N LYS A 76 -2.27 13.48 -4.06
CA LYS A 76 -2.21 14.73 -3.27
C LYS A 76 -1.67 14.49 -1.86
N ALA A 77 -2.21 13.48 -1.18
CA ALA A 77 -1.91 13.24 0.23
C ALA A 77 -0.52 12.63 0.46
N TRP A 78 -0.03 11.80 -0.47
CA TRP A 78 1.24 11.10 -0.31
C TRP A 78 2.35 11.75 -1.12
N TRP A 79 2.10 12.06 -2.40
CA TRP A 79 3.15 12.51 -3.31
C TRP A 79 3.40 14.02 -3.21
N GLU A 80 2.35 14.82 -3.38
CA GLU A 80 2.47 16.29 -3.35
C GLU A 80 2.82 16.81 -1.94
N SER A 81 2.55 16.01 -0.92
CA SER A 81 2.96 16.28 0.48
C SER A 81 4.38 15.81 0.81
N GLY A 82 5.08 15.16 -0.12
CA GLY A 82 6.50 14.78 0.03
C GLY A 82 6.77 13.47 0.79
N TRP A 83 5.74 12.72 1.18
CA TRP A 83 5.90 11.51 2.00
C TRP A 83 6.62 10.37 1.29
N CYS A 84 6.50 10.31 -0.03
CA CYS A 84 7.14 9.26 -0.82
C CYS A 84 8.61 9.57 -1.15
N GLY A 85 9.24 10.63 -0.64
CA GLY A 85 10.62 10.97 -1.01
C GLY A 85 10.79 11.37 -2.49
N ALA A 86 11.99 11.20 -3.04
CA ALA A 86 12.39 11.82 -4.32
C ALA A 86 11.79 11.16 -5.58
N GLY A 87 11.16 11.94 -6.46
CA GLY A 87 10.56 11.46 -7.71
C GLY A 87 9.15 12.01 -7.90
N THR A 88 8.46 11.54 -8.92
CA THR A 88 7.11 12.01 -9.30
C THR A 88 6.08 10.89 -9.29
N TRP A 89 4.81 11.26 -9.17
CA TRP A 89 3.70 10.31 -9.27
C TRP A 89 3.71 9.51 -10.57
N ASP A 90 4.09 10.16 -11.68
CA ASP A 90 4.14 9.53 -12.99
C ASP A 90 5.30 8.53 -13.10
N GLU A 91 6.42 8.78 -12.42
CA GLU A 91 7.54 7.83 -12.30
C GLU A 91 7.19 6.64 -11.40
N TYR A 92 6.32 6.84 -10.41
CA TYR A 92 5.86 5.79 -9.50
C TYR A 92 4.81 4.85 -10.10
N GLN A 93 4.01 5.29 -11.08
CA GLN A 93 2.97 4.44 -11.68
C GLN A 93 3.52 3.12 -12.25
N PRO A 94 4.64 3.09 -12.99
CA PRO A 94 5.30 1.84 -13.37
C PRO A 94 5.70 0.97 -12.18
N GLU A 95 6.28 1.55 -11.13
CA GLU A 95 6.68 0.82 -9.91
C GLU A 95 5.47 0.16 -9.25
N LEU A 96 4.35 0.90 -9.14
CA LEU A 96 3.10 0.39 -8.59
C LEU A 96 2.57 -0.79 -9.43
N ASN A 97 2.58 -0.68 -10.76
CA ASN A 97 2.12 -1.76 -11.64
C ASN A 97 2.97 -3.03 -11.48
N ASP A 98 4.30 -2.88 -11.38
CA ASP A 98 5.21 -3.99 -11.16
C ASP A 98 4.96 -4.67 -9.80
N ARG A 99 4.73 -3.87 -8.74
CA ARG A 99 4.36 -4.38 -7.41
C ARG A 99 3.03 -5.13 -7.44
N GLN A 100 2.03 -4.59 -8.13
CA GLN A 100 0.72 -5.26 -8.26
C GLN A 100 0.83 -6.59 -8.99
N ALA A 101 1.58 -6.64 -10.11
CA ALA A 101 1.81 -7.88 -10.84
C ALA A 101 2.55 -8.91 -9.97
N HIS A 102 3.53 -8.46 -9.19
CA HIS A 102 4.26 -9.32 -8.27
C HIS A 102 3.35 -9.88 -7.17
N TYR A 103 2.58 -9.04 -6.48
CA TYR A 103 1.66 -9.49 -5.42
C TYR A 103 0.54 -10.39 -5.95
N ALA A 104 -0.03 -10.08 -7.12
CA ALA A 104 -1.01 -10.94 -7.76
C ALA A 104 -0.43 -12.34 -8.06
N ARG A 105 0.82 -12.42 -8.55
CA ARG A 105 1.50 -13.70 -8.78
C ARG A 105 1.64 -14.52 -7.48
N LEU A 106 2.04 -13.88 -6.38
CA LEU A 106 2.17 -14.56 -5.08
C LEU A 106 0.83 -15.15 -4.60
N ILE A 107 -0.26 -14.41 -4.75
CA ILE A 107 -1.57 -14.89 -4.31
C ILE A 107 -2.12 -15.95 -5.26
N ASP A 108 -2.20 -15.64 -6.55
CA ASP A 108 -2.95 -16.45 -7.51
C ASP A 108 -2.21 -17.73 -7.93
N GLN A 109 -0.87 -17.70 -7.96
CA GLN A 109 -0.05 -18.81 -8.45
C GLN A 109 0.60 -19.59 -7.31
N GLU A 110 1.04 -18.89 -6.27
CA GLU A 110 1.77 -19.48 -5.15
C GLU A 110 0.88 -19.74 -3.92
N GLY A 111 -0.36 -19.23 -3.92
CA GLY A 111 -1.31 -19.44 -2.82
C GLY A 111 -0.91 -18.73 -1.53
N ILE A 112 -0.08 -17.70 -1.62
CA ILE A 112 0.43 -16.95 -0.48
C ILE A 112 -0.71 -16.14 0.14
N ASN A 113 -0.81 -16.21 1.47
CA ASN A 113 -1.80 -15.44 2.23
C ASN A 113 -1.33 -13.97 2.45
N PRO A 114 -2.21 -13.06 2.89
CA PRO A 114 -1.83 -11.65 3.08
C PRO A 114 -0.62 -11.42 3.99
N MET A 115 -0.43 -12.25 5.01
CA MET A 115 0.75 -12.18 5.89
C MET A 115 2.04 -12.58 5.15
N GLY A 116 1.98 -13.58 4.28
CA GLY A 116 3.10 -13.96 3.43
C GLY A 116 3.44 -12.86 2.43
N VAL A 117 2.46 -12.15 1.87
CA VAL A 117 2.73 -10.96 1.04
C VAL A 117 3.48 -9.89 1.84
N CYS A 118 3.12 -9.65 3.11
CA CYS A 118 3.88 -8.74 3.98
C CYS A 118 5.33 -9.20 4.19
N ALA A 119 5.57 -10.51 4.34
CA ALA A 119 6.91 -11.08 4.48
C ALA A 119 7.75 -10.93 3.20
N GLU A 120 7.14 -11.12 2.03
CA GLU A 120 7.77 -10.87 0.73
C GLU A 120 8.09 -9.39 0.54
N THR A 121 7.17 -8.48 0.90
CA THR A 121 7.41 -7.03 0.86
C THR A 121 8.57 -6.62 1.78
N ALA A 122 8.67 -7.18 2.99
CA ALA A 122 9.79 -6.92 3.89
C ALA A 122 11.12 -7.44 3.34
N SER A 123 11.12 -8.63 2.73
CA SER A 123 12.31 -9.23 2.11
C SER A 123 12.76 -8.42 0.89
N LEU A 124 11.81 -7.92 0.10
CA LEU A 124 12.10 -7.07 -1.05
C LEU A 124 12.76 -5.74 -0.65
N MET A 125 12.34 -5.14 0.47
CA MET A 125 12.98 -3.94 1.01
C MET A 125 14.40 -4.20 1.52
N GLU A 126 14.64 -5.38 2.11
CA GLU A 126 15.99 -5.82 2.49
C GLU A 126 16.87 -5.98 1.24
N ASP A 127 16.39 -6.69 0.21
CA ASP A 127 17.13 -6.96 -1.03
C ASP A 127 17.49 -5.68 -1.79
N GLN A 128 16.66 -4.64 -1.66
CA GLN A 128 16.91 -3.31 -2.25
C GLN A 128 17.82 -2.43 -1.39
N GLY A 129 18.20 -2.88 -0.20
CA GLY A 129 19.01 -2.11 0.74
C GLY A 129 18.28 -0.92 1.38
N ILE A 130 16.94 -0.92 1.36
CA ILE A 130 16.12 0.11 2.02
C ILE A 130 16.22 -0.05 3.54
N ILE A 131 16.29 -1.30 4.01
CA ILE A 131 16.44 -1.67 5.41
C ILE A 131 17.64 -2.60 5.59
N SER A 132 18.11 -2.70 6.83
CA SER A 132 19.10 -3.72 7.20
C SER A 132 18.44 -5.10 7.37
N PRO A 133 19.19 -6.21 7.25
CA PRO A 133 18.69 -7.55 7.56
C PRO A 133 18.14 -7.69 8.99
N GLU A 134 18.68 -6.92 9.94
CA GLU A 134 18.25 -6.91 11.34
C GLU A 134 16.86 -6.27 11.53
N ASP A 135 16.45 -5.42 10.59
CA ASP A 135 15.17 -4.72 10.63
C ASP A 135 14.05 -5.49 9.93
N ARG A 136 14.34 -6.50 9.10
CA ARG A 136 13.31 -7.24 8.34
C ARG A 136 12.19 -7.76 9.23
N ALA A 137 12.54 -8.38 10.36
CA ALA A 137 11.54 -8.93 11.27
C ALA A 137 10.66 -7.85 11.92
N LYS A 138 11.24 -6.67 12.20
CA LYS A 138 10.54 -5.53 12.78
C LYS A 138 9.60 -4.89 11.76
N LEU A 139 10.09 -4.76 10.53
CA LEU A 139 9.30 -4.25 9.42
C LEU A 139 8.12 -5.19 9.08
N LEU A 140 8.30 -6.51 9.16
CA LEU A 140 7.18 -7.44 8.98
C LEU A 140 6.05 -7.18 9.97
N VAL A 141 6.37 -6.96 11.25
CA VAL A 141 5.36 -6.62 12.28
C VAL A 141 4.63 -5.34 11.88
N LEU A 142 5.39 -4.30 11.51
CA LEU A 142 4.82 -3.04 11.03
C LEU A 142 3.89 -3.22 9.83
N LEU A 143 4.30 -4.00 8.82
CA LEU A 143 3.50 -4.22 7.61
C LEU A 143 2.19 -4.95 7.91
N ILE A 144 2.20 -5.89 8.85
CA ILE A 144 0.97 -6.57 9.29
C ILE A 144 0.00 -5.58 9.94
N ASP A 145 0.50 -4.65 10.74
CA ASP A 145 -0.32 -3.62 11.39
C ASP A 145 -0.80 -2.54 10.40
N TYR A 146 -0.05 -2.29 9.33
CA TYR A 146 -0.28 -1.21 8.36
C TYR A 146 -0.92 -1.65 7.04
N ALA A 147 -1.25 -2.93 6.86
CA ALA A 147 -1.91 -3.44 5.65
C ALA A 147 -3.22 -4.17 5.98
N PRO A 148 -4.30 -3.43 6.32
CA PRO A 148 -5.57 -4.02 6.74
C PRO A 148 -6.38 -4.58 5.54
N ALA A 149 -5.84 -5.57 4.85
CA ALA A 149 -6.42 -6.14 3.62
C ALA A 149 -7.90 -6.54 3.76
N SER A 150 -8.26 -7.10 4.92
CA SER A 150 -9.63 -7.53 5.20
C SER A 150 -10.62 -6.37 5.42
N GLU A 151 -10.14 -5.18 5.79
CA GLU A 151 -10.99 -4.03 6.05
C GLU A 151 -11.46 -3.38 4.75
N TYR A 152 -10.60 -3.36 3.72
CA TYR A 152 -10.97 -2.81 2.41
C TYR A 152 -12.12 -3.56 1.74
N GLY A 153 -12.15 -4.90 1.85
CA GLY A 153 -13.28 -5.70 1.36
C GLY A 153 -14.59 -5.35 2.09
N LYS A 154 -14.54 -5.32 3.43
CA LYS A 154 -15.71 -5.02 4.28
C LYS A 154 -16.30 -3.64 3.99
N LEU A 155 -15.46 -2.63 3.74
CA LEU A 155 -15.92 -1.29 3.39
C LEU A 155 -16.73 -1.24 2.09
N LEU A 156 -16.52 -2.21 1.20
CA LEU A 156 -17.15 -2.26 -0.12
C LEU A 156 -18.34 -3.23 -0.19
N GLU A 157 -18.59 -4.03 0.84
CA GLU A 157 -19.74 -4.95 0.91
C GLU A 157 -21.08 -4.21 0.72
N ASP A 158 -21.19 -2.98 1.21
CA ASP A 158 -22.39 -2.14 1.15
C ASP A 158 -22.49 -1.27 -0.13
N VAL A 159 -21.57 -1.43 -1.08
CA VAL A 159 -21.54 -0.68 -2.36
C VAL A 159 -22.13 -1.48 -3.52
N GLY A 160 -22.27 -2.81 -3.34
CA GLY A 160 -22.75 -3.78 -4.33
C GLY A 160 -24.25 -3.72 -4.63
#